data_AF-A0A067BDT8-F1
#
_entry.id   AF-A0A067BDT8-F1
#
_cell.length_a   1.000
_cell.length_b   1.000
_cell.length_c   1.000
_cell.angle_alpha   90.00
_cell.angle_beta   90.00
_cell.angle_gamma   90.00
#
_symmetry.space_group_name_H-M   'P 1'
#
loop_
_entity.id
_entity.type
_entity.pdbx_description
1 polymer ?
#
loop_
_entity_poly.entity_id
_entity_poly.type
_entity_poly.pdbx_seq_one_letter_code
_entity_poly.pdbx_strand_id
1 'polypeptide(L)'
;MKFASTVLALLGAVVAERKTFTAYTQPITLEQGGISNAFHVLKIPKGPIAVYRFAGDIVEIAADGTVIPTPTYDAYLHHHVVGSRHQRYANQEGKWTPMKPKGAYRGVGFGAGTEARGTPQEFHYPYAFFTTEGEDEWIANVHILNTRQMSPAQAHRCLECPCTAEDDFSNGTING
;
A
#
# COMPACT_ATOMS: atom_id res chain seq x y z
N MET A 1 -19.96 -55.93 -26.52
CA MET A 1 -18.86 -55.24 -25.81
C MET A 1 -18.77 -53.82 -26.33
N LYS A 2 -19.12 -52.80 -25.54
CA LYS A 2 -19.00 -51.38 -25.92
C LYS A 2 -17.86 -50.79 -25.11
N PHE A 3 -16.74 -50.47 -25.76
CA PHE A 3 -15.66 -49.71 -25.15
C PHE A 3 -16.06 -48.25 -25.10
N ALA A 4 -16.42 -47.75 -23.92
CA ALA A 4 -16.54 -46.32 -23.67
C ALA A 4 -15.14 -45.75 -23.44
N SER A 5 -14.61 -45.06 -24.45
CA SER A 5 -13.37 -44.31 -24.34
C SER A 5 -13.67 -42.99 -23.64
N THR A 6 -13.42 -42.93 -22.33
CA THR A 6 -13.50 -41.68 -21.57
C THR A 6 -12.26 -40.85 -21.88
N VAL A 7 -12.42 -39.82 -22.69
CA VAL A 7 -11.39 -38.79 -22.90
C VAL A 7 -11.25 -38.00 -21.61
N LEU A 8 -10.13 -38.18 -20.91
CA LEU A 8 -9.76 -37.37 -19.76
C LEU A 8 -9.27 -36.02 -20.29
N ALA A 9 -10.12 -35.00 -20.24
CA ALA A 9 -9.70 -33.64 -20.54
C ALA A 9 -8.80 -33.14 -19.40
N LEU A 10 -7.48 -33.17 -19.64
CA LEU A 10 -6.52 -32.43 -18.83
C LEU A 10 -6.78 -30.93 -19.06
N LEU A 11 -7.63 -30.34 -18.23
CA LEU A 11 -7.72 -28.89 -18.08
C LEU A 11 -6.41 -28.43 -17.41
N GLY A 12 -5.37 -28.22 -18.22
CA GLY A 12 -4.20 -27.50 -17.78
C GLY A 12 -4.64 -26.12 -17.31
N ALA A 13 -4.41 -25.81 -16.03
CA ALA A 13 -4.64 -24.48 -15.51
C ALA A 13 -3.74 -23.51 -16.29
N VAL A 14 -4.34 -22.74 -17.20
CA VAL A 14 -3.65 -21.61 -17.82
C VAL A 14 -3.43 -20.59 -16.70
N VAL A 15 -2.28 -20.68 -16.03
CA VAL A 15 -1.85 -19.63 -15.11
C VAL A 15 -1.53 -18.43 -16.00
N ALA A 16 -2.46 -17.49 -16.10
CA ALA A 16 -2.21 -16.23 -16.78
C ALA A 16 -0.93 -15.62 -16.20
N GLU A 17 0.01 -15.25 -17.07
CA GLU A 17 1.28 -14.66 -16.67
C GLU A 17 1.03 -13.38 -15.87
N ARG A 18 1.55 -13.32 -14.65
CA ARG A 18 1.42 -12.13 -13.79
C ARG A 18 2.35 -11.04 -14.29
N LYS A 19 1.81 -9.84 -14.47
CA LYS A 19 2.58 -8.63 -14.78
C LYS A 19 2.81 -7.81 -13.53
N THR A 20 3.96 -7.15 -13.46
CA THR A 20 4.30 -6.19 -12.41
C THR A 20 4.14 -4.77 -12.94
N PHE A 21 3.57 -3.90 -12.12
CA PHE A 21 3.48 -2.47 -12.39
C PHE A 21 3.94 -1.71 -11.15
N THR A 22 4.78 -0.70 -11.34
CA THR A 22 5.31 0.16 -10.27
C THR A 22 4.75 1.56 -10.42
N ALA A 23 4.17 2.10 -9.36
CA ALA A 23 3.75 3.49 -9.24
C ALA A 23 4.60 4.18 -8.17
N TYR A 24 5.02 5.42 -8.44
CA TYR A 24 5.70 6.25 -7.46
C TYR A 24 4.76 7.34 -6.95
N THR A 25 4.92 7.73 -5.69
CA THR A 25 4.37 8.98 -5.19
C THR A 25 5.08 10.17 -5.84
N GLN A 26 4.58 11.38 -5.62
CA GLN A 26 5.46 12.55 -5.74
C GLN A 26 6.61 12.44 -4.72
N PRO A 27 7.77 13.08 -4.98
CA PRO A 27 8.88 13.09 -4.02
C PRO A 27 8.43 13.57 -2.64
N ILE A 28 8.86 12.87 -1.60
CA ILE A 28 8.59 13.22 -0.20
C ILE A 28 9.91 13.67 0.41
N THR A 29 10.05 14.98 0.62
CA THR A 29 11.27 15.57 1.21
C THR A 29 11.13 15.66 2.72
N LEU A 30 12.03 15.00 3.46
CA LEU A 30 12.04 14.99 4.92
C LEU A 30 13.44 15.31 5.44
N GLU A 31 13.53 16.23 6.39
CA GLU A 31 14.72 16.42 7.22
C GLU A 31 14.93 15.22 8.15
N GLN A 32 16.08 15.13 8.82
CA GLN A 32 16.35 14.08 9.80
C GLN A 32 15.27 14.09 10.89
N GLY A 33 14.64 12.94 11.15
CA GLY A 33 13.53 12.80 12.10
C GLY A 33 12.19 13.33 11.61
N GLY A 34 12.16 13.87 10.38
CA GLY A 34 10.94 14.30 9.73
C GLY A 34 10.02 13.13 9.43
N ILE A 35 8.71 13.44 9.42
CA ILE A 35 7.63 12.48 9.22
C ILE A 35 6.70 13.03 8.14
N SER A 36 6.24 12.15 7.26
CA SER A 36 5.15 12.44 6.34
C SER A 36 4.03 11.45 6.60
N ASN A 37 2.79 11.93 6.79
CA ASN A 37 1.57 11.13 6.78
C ASN A 37 0.61 11.77 5.78
N ALA A 38 0.84 11.53 4.50
CA ALA A 38 0.19 12.26 3.41
C ALA A 38 -0.50 11.33 2.41
N PHE A 39 -1.46 11.89 1.68
CA PHE A 39 -2.16 11.18 0.62
C PHE A 39 -1.58 11.48 -0.76
N HIS A 40 -1.32 10.44 -1.53
CA HIS A 40 -0.71 10.51 -2.85
C HIS A 40 -1.58 9.80 -3.87
N VAL A 41 -1.75 10.40 -5.06
CA VAL A 41 -2.42 9.73 -6.17
C VAL A 41 -1.41 8.87 -6.92
N LEU A 42 -1.69 7.58 -7.00
CA LEU A 42 -0.91 6.58 -7.72
C LEU A 42 -1.67 6.20 -8.99
N LYS A 43 -1.06 6.43 -10.16
CA LYS A 43 -1.59 5.91 -11.42
C LYS A 43 -1.41 4.39 -11.45
N ILE A 44 -2.41 3.67 -11.93
CA ILE A 44 -2.39 2.21 -12.07
C ILE A 44 -2.84 1.84 -13.49
N PRO A 45 -2.56 0.61 -13.97
CA PRO A 45 -3.14 0.12 -15.21
C PRO A 45 -4.66 0.20 -15.17
N LYS A 46 -5.26 0.69 -16.26
CA LYS A 46 -6.71 0.85 -16.37
C LYS A 46 -7.40 -0.50 -16.17
N GLY A 47 -8.33 -0.55 -15.23
CA GLY A 47 -9.08 -1.74 -14.85
C GLY A 47 -10.12 -2.19 -15.88
N PRO A 48 -10.68 -3.40 -15.71
CA PRO A 48 -10.51 -4.25 -14.52
C PRO A 48 -9.19 -5.04 -14.55
N ILE A 49 -8.45 -5.01 -13.43
CA ILE A 49 -7.24 -5.80 -13.19
C ILE A 49 -7.39 -6.62 -11.91
N ALA A 50 -6.83 -7.83 -11.92
CA ALA A 50 -6.74 -8.71 -10.76
C ALA A 50 -5.38 -8.51 -10.07
N VAL A 51 -5.39 -7.97 -8.86
CA VAL A 51 -4.20 -7.71 -8.04
C VAL A 51 -3.99 -8.88 -7.09
N TYR A 52 -2.92 -9.63 -7.33
CA TYR A 52 -2.53 -10.79 -6.53
C TYR A 52 -1.42 -10.48 -5.52
N ARG A 53 -0.70 -9.39 -5.70
CA ARG A 53 0.38 -8.98 -4.80
C ARG A 53 0.48 -7.46 -4.79
N PHE A 54 0.59 -6.89 -3.60
CA PHE A 54 0.89 -5.48 -3.39
C PHE A 54 2.10 -5.38 -2.45
N ALA A 55 3.05 -4.52 -2.78
CA ALA A 55 4.23 -4.25 -1.96
C ALA A 55 4.53 -2.75 -1.99
N GLY A 56 4.81 -2.17 -0.82
CA GLY A 56 5.30 -0.80 -0.67
C GLY A 56 6.79 -0.80 -0.35
N ASP A 57 7.50 0.21 -0.86
CA ASP A 57 8.91 0.45 -0.54
C ASP A 57 9.22 1.95 -0.51
N ILE A 58 10.33 2.31 0.13
CA ILE A 58 10.90 3.66 0.12
C ILE A 58 12.12 3.62 -0.78
N VAL A 59 12.12 4.49 -1.78
CA VAL A 59 13.21 4.62 -2.74
C VAL A 59 13.62 6.07 -2.86
N GLU A 60 14.90 6.27 -3.17
CA GLU A 60 15.41 7.54 -3.66
C GLU A 60 15.54 7.46 -5.19
N ILE A 61 15.27 8.58 -5.86
CA ILE A 61 15.47 8.70 -7.30
C ILE A 61 16.65 9.65 -7.50
N ALA A 62 17.75 9.11 -8.03
CA ALA A 62 18.94 9.88 -8.34
C ALA A 62 18.68 10.86 -9.50
N ALA A 63 19.58 11.83 -9.68
CA ALA A 63 19.47 12.85 -10.72
C ALA A 63 19.40 12.26 -12.15
N ASP A 64 19.95 11.07 -12.37
CA ASP A 64 19.92 10.34 -13.64
C ASP A 64 18.69 9.42 -13.81
N GLY A 65 17.78 9.42 -12.82
CA GLY A 65 16.57 8.59 -12.80
C GLY A 65 16.77 7.20 -12.18
N THR A 66 17.96 6.87 -11.69
CA THR A 66 18.20 5.59 -11.02
C THR A 66 17.40 5.48 -9.74
N VAL A 67 16.68 4.37 -9.57
CA VAL A 67 15.89 4.06 -8.38
C VAL A 67 16.77 3.30 -7.39
N ILE A 68 16.95 3.87 -6.20
CA ILE A 68 17.83 3.36 -5.15
C ILE A 68 16.97 2.99 -3.94
N PRO A 69 16.85 1.70 -3.57
CA PRO A 69 16.14 1.31 -2.36
C PRO A 69 16.75 1.96 -1.13
N THR A 70 15.93 2.59 -0.30
CA THR A 70 16.39 3.19 0.95
C THR A 70 16.54 2.10 2.01
N PRO A 71 17.72 1.98 2.66
CA PRO A 71 17.91 1.00 3.73
C PRO A 71 16.86 1.15 4.84
N THR A 72 16.47 0.03 5.43
CA THR A 72 15.42 0.03 6.47
C THR A 72 15.78 0.77 7.75
N TYR A 73 17.08 1.00 7.98
CA TYR A 73 17.57 1.81 9.08
C TYR A 73 17.65 3.32 8.77
N ASP A 74 17.57 3.71 7.49
CA ASP A 74 17.67 5.12 7.04
C ASP A 74 16.30 5.78 6.88
N ALA A 75 15.28 5.00 6.55
CA ALA A 75 13.90 5.44 6.56
C ALA A 75 13.03 4.29 7.04
N TYR A 76 11.89 4.61 7.66
CA TYR A 76 10.90 3.65 8.16
C TYR A 76 9.56 3.88 7.46
N LEU A 77 8.95 2.81 6.93
CA LEU A 77 7.62 2.85 6.31
C LEU A 77 6.61 2.36 7.34
N HIS A 78 6.10 3.28 8.16
CA HIS A 78 5.20 2.94 9.25
C HIS A 78 3.93 2.25 8.71
N HIS A 79 3.24 2.84 7.74
CA HIS A 79 2.17 2.15 7.00
C HIS A 79 1.96 2.76 5.62
N HIS A 80 1.31 2.01 4.73
CA HIS A 80 0.77 2.54 3.48
C HIS A 80 -0.64 2.01 3.23
N VAL A 81 -1.67 2.86 3.34
CA VAL A 81 -3.06 2.42 3.13
C VAL A 81 -3.57 2.96 1.80
N VAL A 82 -3.98 2.07 0.89
CA VAL A 82 -4.53 2.48 -0.40
C VAL A 82 -6.06 2.44 -0.42
N GLY A 83 -6.65 3.34 -1.20
CA GLY A 83 -8.07 3.51 -1.41
C GLY A 83 -8.38 3.87 -2.86
N SER A 84 -9.67 3.83 -3.19
CA SER A 84 -10.19 4.19 -4.50
C SER A 84 -11.10 5.41 -4.42
N ARG A 85 -10.95 6.29 -5.40
CA ARG A 85 -11.82 7.45 -5.65
C ARG A 85 -12.74 7.24 -6.86
N HIS A 86 -12.77 6.04 -7.43
CA HIS A 86 -13.52 5.77 -8.64
C HIS A 86 -15.03 5.82 -8.40
N GLN A 87 -15.78 6.50 -9.27
CA GLN A 87 -17.21 6.80 -9.11
C GLN A 87 -18.10 5.57 -8.89
N ARG A 88 -17.67 4.39 -9.37
CA ARG A 88 -18.30 3.08 -9.08
C ARG A 88 -18.55 2.86 -7.59
N TYR A 89 -17.69 3.41 -6.73
CA TYR A 89 -17.74 3.23 -5.29
C TYR A 89 -18.39 4.40 -4.55
N ALA A 90 -18.96 5.41 -5.24
CA ALA A 90 -19.53 6.61 -4.61
C ALA A 90 -20.59 6.28 -3.52
N ASN A 91 -21.29 5.14 -3.63
CA ASN A 91 -22.21 4.66 -2.59
C ASN A 91 -21.54 4.21 -1.28
N GLN A 92 -20.20 4.19 -1.24
CA GLN A 92 -19.40 3.94 -0.04
C GLN A 92 -18.88 5.25 0.57
N GLU A 93 -19.22 6.40 0.01
CA GLU A 93 -18.99 7.69 0.64
C GLU A 93 -19.64 7.72 2.05
N GLY A 94 -18.96 8.30 3.03
CA GLY A 94 -19.41 8.33 4.42
C GLY A 94 -19.26 7.03 5.21
N LYS A 95 -18.99 5.88 4.56
CA LYS A 95 -18.63 4.66 5.29
C LYS A 95 -17.27 4.85 5.97
N TRP A 96 -17.22 4.58 7.27
CA TRP A 96 -16.00 4.64 8.05
C TRP A 96 -15.05 3.53 7.59
N THR A 97 -13.82 3.93 7.25
CA THR A 97 -12.66 3.04 7.17
C THR A 97 -11.48 3.78 7.79
N PRO A 98 -10.54 3.08 8.45
CA PRO A 98 -9.36 3.72 9.00
C PRO A 98 -8.67 4.59 7.95
N MET A 99 -8.32 5.83 8.33
CA MET A 99 -7.46 6.71 7.54
C MET A 99 -7.98 6.99 6.12
N LYS A 100 -9.30 7.00 5.94
CA LYS A 100 -9.94 7.37 4.68
C LYS A 100 -9.85 8.88 4.46
N PRO A 101 -9.20 9.35 3.37
CA PRO A 101 -9.19 10.78 3.07
C PRO A 101 -10.58 11.21 2.61
N LYS A 102 -10.87 12.50 2.77
CA LYS A 102 -12.03 13.12 2.13
C LYS A 102 -11.95 12.92 0.61
N GLY A 103 -13.03 12.45 -0.01
CA GLY A 103 -13.08 12.20 -1.45
C GLY A 103 -12.47 10.86 -1.91
N ALA A 104 -12.05 9.99 -0.99
CA ALA A 104 -11.98 8.55 -1.25
C ALA A 104 -13.32 7.90 -0.95
N TYR A 105 -13.70 6.95 -1.79
CA TYR A 105 -14.96 6.25 -1.65
C TYR A 105 -14.78 4.90 -0.94
N ARG A 106 -13.73 4.14 -1.28
CA ARG A 106 -13.50 2.80 -0.75
C ARG A 106 -12.06 2.65 -0.24
N GLY A 107 -11.89 2.04 0.93
CA GLY A 107 -10.59 1.53 1.37
C GLY A 107 -10.27 0.19 0.69
N VAL A 108 -9.03 0.04 0.22
CA VAL A 108 -8.50 -1.22 -0.35
C VAL A 108 -7.67 -1.98 0.68
N GLY A 109 -7.09 -1.29 1.67
CA GLY A 109 -6.62 -1.90 2.92
C GLY A 109 -5.34 -2.72 2.80
N PHE A 110 -4.39 -2.29 1.97
CA PHE A 110 -3.01 -2.79 2.01
C PHE A 110 -2.21 -2.05 3.08
N GLY A 111 -1.09 -2.62 3.52
CA GLY A 111 -0.04 -1.94 4.28
C GLY A 111 -0.44 -1.32 5.62
N ALA A 112 -1.56 -1.73 6.23
CA ALA A 112 -1.94 -1.28 7.57
C ALA A 112 -1.19 -2.11 8.64
N GLY A 113 -0.33 -1.47 9.43
CA GLY A 113 0.50 -2.15 10.43
C GLY A 113 1.74 -1.33 10.78
N THR A 114 2.76 -1.98 11.38
CA THR A 114 4.15 -1.49 11.47
C THR A 114 4.92 -1.85 10.18
N GLU A 115 6.21 -1.49 10.08
CA GLU A 115 7.08 -1.63 8.91
C GLU A 115 6.63 -2.64 7.83
N ALA A 116 6.15 -2.12 6.70
CA ALA A 116 5.58 -2.94 5.64
C ALA A 116 6.58 -3.40 4.56
N ARG A 117 7.83 -2.91 4.57
CA ARG A 117 8.84 -3.30 3.57
C ARG A 117 9.27 -4.75 3.78
N GLY A 118 9.35 -5.47 2.66
CA GLY A 118 9.64 -6.91 2.68
C GLY A 118 8.45 -7.78 3.12
N THR A 119 7.31 -7.20 3.51
CA THR A 119 6.07 -7.91 3.88
C THR A 119 4.93 -7.61 2.90
N PRO A 120 5.01 -8.12 1.66
CA PRO A 120 3.99 -7.91 0.64
C PRO A 120 2.64 -8.49 1.06
N GLN A 121 1.54 -7.82 0.73
CA GLN A 121 0.22 -8.44 0.81
C GLN A 121 0.02 -9.32 -0.42
N GLU A 122 -0.17 -10.63 -0.21
CA GLU A 122 -0.40 -11.59 -1.28
C GLU A 122 -1.79 -12.23 -1.18
N PHE A 123 -2.39 -12.46 -2.34
CA PHE A 123 -3.59 -13.26 -2.50
C PHE A 123 -3.24 -14.49 -3.33
N HIS A 124 -3.54 -15.67 -2.80
CA HIS A 124 -3.39 -16.91 -3.53
C HIS A 124 -4.66 -17.22 -4.32
N TYR A 125 -4.48 -17.82 -5.49
CA TYR A 125 -5.60 -18.31 -6.30
C TYR A 125 -6.58 -19.15 -5.44
N PRO A 126 -7.90 -18.98 -5.59
CA PRO A 126 -8.61 -18.18 -6.61
C PRO A 126 -8.90 -16.72 -6.18
N TYR A 127 -8.28 -16.23 -5.12
CA TYR A 127 -8.54 -14.91 -4.56
C TYR A 127 -7.64 -13.84 -5.19
N ALA A 128 -8.23 -12.66 -5.41
CA ALA A 128 -7.52 -11.45 -5.83
C ALA A 128 -8.32 -10.22 -5.40
N PHE A 129 -7.64 -9.08 -5.27
CA PHE A 129 -8.32 -7.79 -5.23
C PHE A 129 -8.60 -7.33 -6.66
N PHE A 130 -9.84 -6.94 -6.97
CA PHE A 130 -10.23 -6.48 -8.31
C PHE A 130 -10.48 -4.98 -8.33
N THR A 131 -9.87 -4.30 -9.30
CA THR A 131 -10.31 -2.96 -9.69
C THR A 131 -11.57 -3.05 -10.53
N THR A 132 -12.31 -1.95 -10.60
CA THR A 132 -13.48 -1.86 -11.49
C THR A 132 -13.07 -1.43 -12.89
N GLU A 133 -13.94 -1.68 -13.87
CA GLU A 133 -13.80 -1.13 -15.22
C GLU A 133 -13.64 0.40 -15.16
N GLY A 134 -12.63 0.91 -15.87
CA GLY A 134 -12.35 2.34 -15.96
C GLY A 134 -11.45 2.91 -14.86
N GLU A 135 -11.21 2.17 -13.77
CA GLU A 135 -10.36 2.62 -12.67
C GLU A 135 -8.88 2.64 -13.09
N ASP A 136 -8.25 3.82 -13.04
CA ASP A 136 -6.88 4.07 -13.49
C ASP A 136 -6.00 4.80 -12.46
N GLU A 137 -6.53 5.03 -11.26
CA GLU A 137 -5.80 5.59 -10.14
C GLU A 137 -6.28 5.08 -8.79
N TRP A 138 -5.36 5.03 -7.84
CA TRP A 138 -5.61 4.88 -6.42
C TRP A 138 -5.11 6.08 -5.65
N ILE A 139 -5.62 6.27 -4.44
CA ILE A 139 -5.10 7.22 -3.47
C ILE A 139 -4.47 6.43 -2.32
N ALA A 140 -3.19 6.68 -2.06
CA ALA A 140 -2.42 6.01 -1.02
C ALA A 140 -2.10 7.00 0.10
N ASN A 141 -2.52 6.71 1.32
CA ASN A 141 -1.90 7.28 2.50
C ASN A 141 -0.52 6.62 2.66
N VAL A 142 0.54 7.41 2.67
CA VAL A 142 1.90 6.92 2.87
C VAL A 142 2.43 7.60 4.11
N HIS A 143 2.81 6.80 5.10
CA HIS A 143 3.40 7.27 6.33
C HIS A 143 4.84 6.78 6.47
N ILE A 144 5.77 7.71 6.29
CA ILE A 144 7.20 7.43 6.33
C ILE A 144 7.94 8.38 7.24
N LEU A 145 9.10 7.92 7.68
CA LEU A 145 9.96 8.64 8.60
C LEU A 145 11.41 8.56 8.15
N ASN A 146 12.13 9.66 8.27
CA ASN A 146 13.56 9.71 8.00
C ASN A 146 14.36 9.44 9.28
N THR A 147 14.92 8.24 9.40
CA THR A 147 15.71 7.79 10.57
C THR A 147 17.22 7.85 10.34
N ARG A 148 17.65 8.38 9.19
CA ARG A 148 19.06 8.50 8.81
C ARG A 148 19.86 9.21 9.89
N GLN A 149 21.07 8.71 10.17
CA GLN A 149 22.01 9.26 11.14
C GLN A 149 21.46 9.34 12.58
N MET A 150 20.38 8.63 12.91
CA MET A 150 19.90 8.50 14.29
C MET A 150 20.55 7.31 14.98
N SER A 151 20.78 7.42 16.29
CA SER A 151 21.07 6.23 17.09
C SER A 151 19.84 5.30 17.11
N PRO A 152 20.01 3.97 17.26
CA PRO A 152 18.86 3.06 17.38
C PRO A 152 17.85 3.46 18.46
N ALA A 153 18.35 4.00 19.59
CA ALA A 153 17.50 4.49 20.69
C ALA A 153 16.66 5.72 20.31
N GLN A 154 17.18 6.60 19.44
CA GLN A 154 16.43 7.74 18.90
C GLN A 154 15.47 7.30 17.80
N ALA A 155 15.94 6.48 16.86
CA ALA A 155 15.11 5.94 15.79
C ALA A 155 13.88 5.22 16.35
N HIS A 156 14.05 4.38 17.38
CA HIS A 156 12.95 3.66 18.05
C HIS A 156 11.87 4.59 18.62
N ARG A 157 12.23 5.80 19.08
CA ARG A 157 11.26 6.80 19.55
C ARG A 157 10.53 7.49 18.40
N CYS A 158 11.09 7.43 17.20
CA CYS A 158 10.48 7.96 16.00
C CYS A 158 9.61 6.91 15.29
N LEU A 159 9.77 5.60 15.47
CA LEU A 159 9.05 4.57 14.67
C LEU A 159 7.51 4.53 14.84
N GLU A 160 6.97 5.37 15.73
CA GLU A 160 5.54 5.59 15.94
C GLU A 160 5.22 7.07 15.69
N CYS A 161 3.96 7.40 15.37
CA CYS A 161 3.51 8.80 15.25
C CYS A 161 4.05 9.62 16.43
N PRO A 162 4.71 10.77 16.23
CA PRO A 162 4.84 11.72 17.32
C PRO A 162 3.42 12.15 17.70
N CYS A 163 3.24 12.42 18.98
CA CYS A 163 2.03 13.02 19.53
C CYS A 163 1.51 14.15 18.60
N THR A 164 0.42 13.93 17.87
CA THR A 164 -0.26 14.95 17.08
C THR A 164 -1.37 15.61 17.91
N ALA A 165 -2.00 16.65 17.37
CA ALA A 165 -3.13 17.31 18.05
C ALA A 165 -4.38 16.41 18.16
N GLU A 166 -4.39 15.31 17.43
CA GLU A 166 -5.43 14.30 17.40
C GLU A 166 -5.25 13.20 18.47
N ASP A 167 -4.10 13.16 19.14
CA ASP A 167 -3.82 12.16 20.16
C ASP A 167 -4.47 12.50 21.52
N ASP A 168 -5.17 11.53 22.11
CA ASP A 168 -5.79 11.65 23.43
C ASP A 168 -4.85 11.16 24.54
N PHE A 169 -4.49 12.06 25.45
CA PHE A 169 -3.63 11.78 26.62
C PHE A 169 -4.42 11.58 27.92
N SER A 170 -5.75 11.55 27.86
CA SER A 170 -6.63 11.69 29.03
C SER A 170 -6.49 10.57 30.09
N ASN A 171 -5.99 9.39 29.70
CA ASN A 171 -5.93 8.21 30.59
C ASN A 171 -4.50 7.78 30.97
N GLY A 172 -3.50 8.66 30.80
CA GLY A 172 -2.10 8.30 31.03
C GLY A 172 -1.53 7.33 30.00
N THR A 173 -2.31 7.06 28.96
CA THR A 173 -1.95 6.34 27.73
C THR A 173 -2.21 7.27 26.55
N ILE A 174 -1.61 6.96 25.39
CA ILE A 174 -1.84 7.70 24.15
C ILE A 174 -2.93 6.95 23.37
N ASN A 175 -4.08 7.59 23.15
CA ASN A 175 -5.26 7.07 22.44
C ASN A 175 -6.04 5.92 23.12
N GLY A 176 -6.03 5.88 24.46
CA GLY A 176 -6.75 4.87 25.26
C GLY A 176 -5.92 3.61 25.53
#